data_AF-A0A7S3PVK0-F1
#
_entry.id   AF-A0A7S3PVK0-F1
#
_cell.length_a   1.000
_cell.length_b   1.000
_cell.length_c   1.000
_cell.angle_alpha   90.00
_cell.angle_beta   90.00
_cell.angle_gamma   90.00
#
_symmetry.space_group_name_H-M   'P 1'
#
loop_
_entity.id
_entity.type
_entity.pdbx_description
1 polymer ?
#
loop_
_entity_poly.entity_id
_entity_poly.type
_entity_poly.pdbx_seq_one_letter_code
_entity_poly.pdbx_strand_id
1 'polypeptide(L)'
;QGLTTTVKFINSCNKAVDVYWKDNDNGEELQVLQRLMPKESASIESHKGHTFIANDEEKTFQIEFNASLLGGAETFRIVGNTKTDNEQEAHFHPKHKNAKVNFINTSTFPVYVSWINEETGEEIEVISNLAPTQERFQDTYRGHKFVVYDEKRAFRKVFAVSVPAGQIENFRIDDSINKGEL
;
A
#
# COMPACT_ATOMS: atom_id res chain seq x y z
N GLN A 1 15.38 29.85 16.19
CA GLN A 1 14.39 29.70 15.10
C GLN A 1 14.62 28.33 14.49
N GLY A 2 13.65 27.42 14.58
CA GLY A 2 13.79 26.10 13.98
C GLY A 2 13.87 26.23 12.47
N LEU A 3 14.73 25.43 11.82
CA LEU A 3 14.82 25.39 10.37
C LEU A 3 13.45 24.97 9.81
N THR A 4 12.86 25.82 8.97
CA THR A 4 11.66 25.48 8.20
C THR A 4 12.05 24.69 6.97
N THR A 5 11.21 23.74 6.57
CA THR A 5 11.33 22.99 5.33
C THR A 5 10.09 23.27 4.49
N THR A 6 10.26 23.53 3.20
CA THR A 6 9.15 23.66 2.27
C THR A 6 8.69 22.26 1.87
N VAL A 7 7.43 21.93 2.11
CA VAL A 7 6.85 20.66 1.67
C VAL A 7 5.95 20.92 0.47
N LYS A 8 6.24 20.30 -0.67
CA LYS A 8 5.43 20.36 -1.89
C LYS A 8 4.58 19.11 -2.03
N PHE A 9 3.27 19.27 -2.07
CA PHE A 9 2.31 18.22 -2.38
C PHE A 9 1.99 18.25 -3.87
N ILE A 10 1.96 17.08 -4.53
CA ILE A 10 1.54 16.93 -5.91
C ILE A 10 0.39 15.92 -5.93
N ASN A 11 -0.80 16.37 -6.31
CA ASN A 11 -1.93 15.48 -6.48
C ASN A 11 -1.79 14.70 -7.80
N SER A 12 -1.54 13.40 -7.70
CA SER A 12 -1.51 12.47 -8.84
C SER A 12 -2.72 11.53 -8.85
N CYS A 13 -3.70 11.76 -7.97
CA CYS A 13 -5.00 11.10 -7.98
C CYS A 13 -5.88 11.63 -9.12
N ASN A 14 -6.95 10.90 -9.43
CA ASN A 14 -8.05 11.37 -10.28
C ASN A 14 -9.13 12.18 -9.51
N LYS A 15 -9.04 12.26 -8.18
CA LYS A 15 -9.93 13.03 -7.30
C LYS A 15 -9.21 14.24 -6.67
N ALA A 16 -9.99 15.23 -6.24
CA ALA A 16 -9.48 16.31 -5.39
C ALA A 16 -9.09 15.79 -4.01
N VAL A 17 -8.09 16.43 -3.39
CA VAL A 17 -7.51 15.97 -2.13
C VAL A 17 -7.37 17.11 -1.13
N ASP A 18 -7.75 16.83 0.10
CA ASP A 18 -7.49 17.69 1.26
C ASP A 18 -6.24 17.18 1.99
N VAL A 19 -5.41 18.11 2.49
CA VAL A 19 -4.21 17.79 3.27
C VAL A 19 -4.36 18.39 4.66
N TYR A 20 -4.09 17.57 5.66
CA TYR A 20 -4.13 17.89 7.08
C TYR A 20 -2.74 17.72 7.68
N TRP A 21 -2.36 18.58 8.62
CA TRP A 21 -1.29 18.30 9.56
C TRP A 21 -1.87 17.54 10.74
N LYS A 22 -1.22 16.46 11.15
CA LYS A 22 -1.56 15.67 12.34
C LYS A 22 -0.57 15.97 13.45
N ASP A 23 -1.09 16.44 14.57
CA ASP A 23 -0.33 16.60 15.80
C ASP A 23 0.06 15.22 16.35
N ASN A 24 1.35 15.04 16.67
CA ASN A 24 1.88 13.75 17.10
C ASN A 24 1.61 13.45 18.58
N ASP A 25 1.28 14.47 19.38
CA ASP A 25 1.07 14.35 20.83
C ASP A 25 -0.40 14.03 21.15
N ASN A 26 -1.35 14.68 20.46
CA ASN A 26 -2.78 14.51 20.72
C ASN A 26 -3.58 13.91 19.54
N GLY A 27 -2.97 13.77 18.36
CA GLY A 27 -3.62 13.20 17.17
C GLY A 27 -4.61 14.14 16.47
N GLU A 28 -4.71 15.41 16.88
CA GLU A 28 -5.58 16.38 16.24
C GLU A 28 -5.14 16.67 14.80
N GLU A 29 -6.11 16.79 13.90
CA GLU A 29 -5.89 17.05 12.48
C GLU A 29 -6.30 18.49 12.13
N LEU A 30 -5.35 19.28 11.64
CA LEU A 30 -5.58 20.65 11.16
C LEU A 30 -5.47 20.69 9.64
N GLN A 31 -6.51 21.14 8.95
CA GLN A 31 -6.44 21.28 7.49
C GLN A 31 -5.42 22.35 7.10
N VAL A 32 -4.47 22.00 6.23
CA VAL A 32 -3.40 22.89 5.74
C VAL A 32 -3.50 23.16 4.24
N LEU A 33 -4.12 22.26 3.47
CA LEU A 33 -4.48 22.48 2.08
C LEU A 33 -5.91 21.98 1.84
N GLN A 34 -6.69 22.78 1.14
CA GLN A 34 -8.06 22.44 0.76
C GLN A 34 -8.15 22.23 -0.74
N ARG A 35 -8.79 21.12 -1.15
CA ARG A 35 -9.16 20.75 -2.51
C ARG A 35 -8.02 20.94 -3.52
N LEU A 36 -6.88 20.31 -3.28
CA LEU A 36 -5.82 20.20 -4.28
C LEU A 36 -6.34 19.34 -5.45
N MET A 37 -6.53 19.92 -6.63
CA MET A 37 -7.19 19.23 -7.75
C MET A 37 -6.25 18.24 -8.45
N PRO A 38 -6.77 17.27 -9.23
CA PRO A 38 -5.95 16.34 -9.99
C PRO A 38 -4.87 17.06 -10.82
N LYS A 39 -3.63 16.58 -10.73
CA LYS A 39 -2.42 17.12 -11.38
C LYS A 39 -1.93 18.46 -10.84
N GLU A 40 -2.58 19.03 -9.83
CA GLU A 40 -2.09 20.25 -9.17
C GLU A 40 -1.00 19.96 -8.15
N SER A 41 -0.29 21.03 -7.78
CA SER A 41 0.67 20.98 -6.70
C SER A 41 0.63 22.25 -5.86
N ALA A 42 0.81 22.11 -4.56
CA ALA A 42 0.88 23.22 -3.62
C ALA A 42 2.04 23.01 -2.64
N SER A 43 2.58 24.09 -2.11
CA SER A 43 3.67 24.06 -1.14
C SER A 43 3.28 24.75 0.15
N ILE A 44 3.74 24.21 1.27
CA ILE A 44 3.58 24.80 2.60
C ILE A 44 4.92 24.79 3.33
N GLU A 45 5.09 25.70 4.29
CA GLU A 45 6.22 25.65 5.22
C GLU A 45 5.91 24.69 6.37
N SER A 46 6.89 23.89 6.77
CA SER A 46 6.78 22.85 7.77
C SER A 46 8.07 22.69 8.57
N HIS A 47 8.09 21.74 9.50
CA HIS A 47 9.26 21.35 10.28
C HIS A 47 9.45 19.84 10.23
N LYS A 48 10.71 19.42 10.44
CA LYS A 48 11.05 18.02 10.62
C LYS A 48 10.19 17.40 11.72
N GLY A 49 9.59 16.25 11.44
CA GLY A 49 8.74 15.50 12.35
C GLY A 49 7.26 15.84 12.22
N HIS A 50 6.85 16.82 11.42
CA HIS A 50 5.43 17.01 11.12
C HIS A 50 4.89 15.82 10.32
N THR A 51 3.72 15.35 10.74
CA THR A 51 2.97 14.31 10.05
C THR A 51 1.84 14.97 9.27
N PHE A 52 1.65 14.57 8.01
CA PHE A 52 0.59 15.05 7.15
C PHE A 52 -0.30 13.92 6.71
N ILE A 53 -1.59 14.18 6.58
CA ILE A 53 -2.59 13.24 6.09
C ILE A 53 -3.22 13.83 4.85
N ALA A 54 -3.27 13.05 3.76
CA ALA A 54 -3.99 13.41 2.55
C ALA A 54 -5.14 12.42 2.31
N ASN A 55 -6.35 12.93 2.11
CA ASN A 55 -7.54 12.14 1.79
C ASN A 55 -8.41 12.85 0.75
N ASP A 56 -9.21 12.11 0.00
CA ASP A 56 -10.28 12.72 -0.79
C ASP A 56 -11.46 13.14 0.12
N GLU A 57 -12.35 13.97 -0.42
CA GLU A 57 -13.52 14.51 0.29
C GLU A 57 -14.40 13.40 0.91
N GLU A 58 -14.47 12.25 0.24
CA GLU A 58 -15.23 11.07 0.67
C GLU A 58 -14.44 10.14 1.61
N LYS A 59 -13.17 10.46 1.90
CA LYS A 59 -12.23 9.64 2.69
C LYS A 59 -12.14 8.17 2.20
N THR A 60 -12.23 7.97 0.89
CA THR A 60 -12.08 6.65 0.26
C THR A 60 -10.64 6.14 0.30
N PHE A 61 -9.67 7.06 0.43
CA PHE A 61 -8.28 6.73 0.74
C PHE A 61 -7.69 7.72 1.74
N GLN A 62 -6.62 7.29 2.39
CA GLN A 62 -5.84 8.11 3.30
C GLN A 62 -4.35 7.79 3.15
N ILE A 63 -3.52 8.82 2.97
CA ILE A 63 -2.06 8.69 2.86
C ILE A 63 -1.40 9.55 3.93
N GLU A 64 -0.49 8.96 4.70
CA GLU A 64 0.30 9.67 5.70
C GLU A 64 1.70 10.00 5.15
N PHE A 65 2.15 11.24 5.30
CA PHE A 65 3.50 11.70 4.96
C PHE A 65 4.20 12.22 6.20
N ASN A 66 5.49 11.94 6.34
CA ASN A 66 6.29 12.44 7.46
C ASN A 66 7.37 13.37 6.91
N ALA A 67 7.36 14.64 7.30
CA ALA A 67 8.40 15.58 6.93
C ALA A 67 9.72 15.20 7.61
N SER A 68 10.72 14.85 6.81
CA SER A 68 11.96 14.27 7.30
C SER A 68 13.15 15.24 7.23
N LEU A 69 13.05 16.25 6.37
CA LEU A 69 14.10 17.22 6.13
C LEU A 69 14.15 18.33 7.19
N LEU A 70 15.38 18.74 7.49
CA LEU A 70 15.69 19.86 8.37
C LEU A 70 16.25 20.99 7.51
N GLY A 71 15.37 21.79 6.91
CA GLY A 71 15.72 22.78 5.90
C GLY A 71 15.69 22.25 4.47
N GLY A 72 15.38 23.13 3.52
CA GLY A 72 15.29 22.79 2.09
C GLY A 72 13.85 22.50 1.65
N ALA A 73 13.69 21.72 0.57
CA ALA A 73 12.39 21.39 0.00
C ALA A 73 12.19 19.87 -0.10
N GLU A 74 11.07 19.36 0.41
CA GLU A 74 10.62 17.98 0.30
C GLU A 74 9.41 17.92 -0.64
N THR A 75 9.27 16.85 -1.42
CA THR A 75 8.12 16.67 -2.34
C THR A 75 7.39 15.38 -2.04
N PHE A 76 6.09 15.49 -1.77
CA PHE A 76 5.16 14.40 -1.56
C PHE A 76 4.23 14.27 -2.76
N ARG A 77 4.16 13.06 -3.30
CA ARG A 77 3.22 12.74 -4.37
C ARG A 77 2.07 11.95 -3.78
N ILE A 78 0.87 12.48 -3.94
CA ILE A 78 -0.36 11.86 -3.48
C ILE A 78 -0.86 10.96 -4.60
N VAL A 79 -0.87 9.65 -4.37
CA VAL A 79 -1.35 8.64 -5.33
C VAL A 79 -2.47 7.88 -4.63
N GLY A 80 -3.68 8.38 -4.76
CA GLY A 80 -4.90 7.73 -4.35
C GLY A 80 -5.37 6.86 -5.49
N ASN A 81 -5.18 5.54 -5.38
CA ASN A 81 -5.90 4.61 -6.23
C ASN A 81 -7.36 4.69 -5.79
N THR A 82 -8.22 5.35 -6.55
CA THR A 82 -9.66 5.11 -6.38
C THR A 82 -9.89 3.67 -6.78
N LYS A 83 -10.18 2.84 -5.79
CA LYS A 83 -10.81 1.53 -5.93
C LYS A 83 -11.82 1.62 -7.07
N THR A 84 -11.52 1.01 -8.21
CA THR A 84 -12.57 0.49 -9.08
C THR A 84 -13.21 -0.63 -8.27
N ASP A 85 -14.50 -0.48 -7.98
CA ASP A 85 -15.32 -1.42 -7.21
C ASP A 85 -14.90 -2.88 -7.47
N ASN A 86 -14.32 -3.53 -6.44
CA ASN A 86 -14.20 -4.99 -6.20
C ASN A 86 -12.90 -5.48 -5.55
N GLU A 87 -12.09 -4.63 -4.92
CA GLU A 87 -10.97 -5.12 -4.09
C GLU A 87 -11.09 -4.57 -2.67
N GLN A 88 -11.49 -5.45 -1.75
CA GLN A 88 -11.45 -5.20 -0.31
C GLN A 88 -9.98 -5.02 0.09
N GLU A 89 -9.55 -3.78 0.26
CA GLU A 89 -8.22 -3.46 0.75
C GLU A 89 -8.06 -3.94 2.20
N ALA A 90 -7.22 -4.96 2.34
CA ALA A 90 -6.34 -5.13 3.49
C ALA A 90 -5.79 -3.77 3.96
N HIS A 91 -5.99 -3.43 5.23
CA HIS A 91 -5.41 -2.25 5.86
C HIS A 91 -3.87 -2.30 5.78
N PHE A 92 -3.25 -1.51 4.90
CA PHE A 92 -1.79 -1.39 4.82
C PHE A 92 -1.29 -0.17 5.60
N HIS A 93 -0.39 -0.40 6.57
CA HIS A 93 0.30 0.66 7.33
C HIS A 93 1.29 1.46 6.44
N PRO A 94 1.39 2.80 6.61
CA PRO A 94 2.10 3.69 5.68
C PRO A 94 3.62 3.87 5.94
N LYS A 95 4.28 3.00 6.71
CA LYS A 95 5.65 3.28 7.24
C LYS A 95 6.82 2.59 6.55
N HIS A 96 6.63 1.80 5.50
CA HIS A 96 7.75 1.14 4.83
C HIS A 96 7.76 1.48 3.34
N LYS A 97 8.95 1.70 2.77
CA LYS A 97 9.08 1.83 1.31
C LYS A 97 8.56 0.51 0.70
N ASN A 98 7.64 0.59 -0.26
CA ASN A 98 6.90 -0.59 -0.76
C ASN A 98 7.84 -1.58 -1.46
N ALA A 99 7.72 -2.87 -1.13
CA ALA A 99 8.17 -3.98 -1.96
C ALA A 99 7.03 -4.37 -2.92
N LYS A 100 7.35 -5.12 -3.98
CA LYS A 100 6.35 -5.71 -4.86
C LYS A 100 6.55 -7.21 -4.92
N VAL A 101 5.46 -7.95 -5.00
CA VAL A 101 5.51 -9.38 -5.35
C VAL A 101 4.80 -9.58 -6.67
N ASN A 102 5.31 -10.52 -7.46
CA ASN A 102 4.66 -11.00 -8.67
C ASN A 102 4.25 -12.46 -8.47
N PHE A 103 2.96 -12.71 -8.40
CA PHE A 103 2.42 -14.06 -8.36
C PHE A 103 2.28 -14.56 -9.79
N ILE A 104 2.99 -15.65 -10.13
CA ILE A 104 2.99 -16.24 -11.46
C ILE A 104 2.34 -17.62 -11.36
N ASN A 105 1.12 -17.74 -11.86
CA ASN A 105 0.43 -19.03 -11.88
C ASN A 105 0.87 -19.83 -13.11
N THR A 106 1.62 -20.90 -12.86
CA THR A 106 2.03 -21.91 -13.83
C THR A 106 1.42 -23.28 -13.55
N SER A 107 0.48 -23.36 -12.62
CA SER A 107 -0.33 -24.55 -12.39
C SER A 107 -1.40 -24.70 -13.48
N THR A 108 -2.07 -25.84 -13.50
CA THR A 108 -3.15 -26.18 -14.44
C THR A 108 -4.53 -25.74 -13.98
N PHE A 109 -4.63 -25.10 -12.80
CA PHE A 109 -5.89 -24.68 -12.19
C PHE A 109 -5.81 -23.23 -11.67
N PRO A 110 -6.95 -22.54 -11.54
CA PRO A 110 -6.97 -21.21 -10.93
C PRO A 110 -6.58 -21.28 -9.45
N VAL A 111 -5.95 -20.22 -8.97
CA VAL A 111 -5.55 -20.08 -7.56
C VAL A 111 -6.00 -18.73 -7.00
N TYR A 112 -6.09 -18.66 -5.69
CA TYR A 112 -6.53 -17.51 -4.94
C TYR A 112 -5.41 -17.09 -4.02
N VAL A 113 -5.31 -15.79 -3.73
CA VAL A 113 -4.25 -15.25 -2.89
C VAL A 113 -4.85 -14.38 -1.79
N SER A 114 -4.53 -14.70 -0.55
CA SER A 114 -4.82 -13.86 0.62
C SER A 114 -3.55 -13.32 1.24
N TRP A 115 -3.58 -12.10 1.76
CA TRP A 115 -2.61 -11.60 2.71
C TRP A 115 -2.97 -12.06 4.12
N ILE A 116 -1.97 -12.41 4.94
CA ILE A 116 -2.17 -12.67 6.38
C ILE A 116 -1.90 -11.38 7.13
N ASN A 117 -2.92 -10.87 7.82
CA ASN A 117 -2.75 -9.80 8.79
C ASN A 117 -1.87 -10.32 9.95
N GLU A 118 -0.71 -9.70 10.18
CA GLU A 118 0.23 -10.18 11.20
C GLU A 118 -0.25 -9.95 12.64
N GLU A 119 -1.13 -8.96 12.85
CA GLU A 119 -1.67 -8.62 14.17
C GLU A 119 -2.83 -9.54 14.54
N THR A 120 -3.75 -9.78 13.60
CA THR A 120 -4.98 -10.54 13.86
C THR A 120 -4.89 -12.01 13.44
N GLY A 121 -3.97 -12.33 12.53
CA GLY A 121 -3.87 -13.64 11.89
C GLY A 121 -4.93 -13.88 10.81
N GLU A 122 -5.79 -12.91 10.51
CA GLU A 122 -6.85 -13.04 9.52
C GLU A 122 -6.29 -13.09 8.09
N GLU A 123 -6.88 -13.96 7.26
CA GLU A 123 -6.58 -14.05 5.83
C GLU A 123 -7.53 -13.14 5.05
N ILE A 124 -6.99 -12.10 4.43
CA ILE A 124 -7.74 -11.14 3.61
C ILE A 124 -7.42 -11.43 2.14
N GLU A 125 -8.43 -11.81 1.36
CA GLU A 125 -8.26 -12.08 -0.07
C GLU A 125 -7.84 -10.81 -0.83
N VAL A 126 -6.75 -10.93 -1.59
CA VAL A 126 -6.19 -9.85 -2.42
C VAL A 126 -6.20 -10.21 -3.91
N ILE A 127 -6.33 -11.49 -4.26
CA ILE A 127 -6.53 -11.95 -5.64
C ILE A 127 -7.56 -13.08 -5.63
N SER A 128 -8.74 -12.79 -6.20
CA SER A 128 -9.93 -13.65 -6.15
C SER A 128 -10.02 -14.68 -7.28
N ASN A 129 -9.11 -14.67 -8.26
CA ASN A 129 -8.96 -15.71 -9.30
C ASN A 129 -7.72 -15.43 -10.18
N LEU A 130 -6.58 -16.00 -9.82
CA LEU A 130 -5.38 -16.01 -10.67
C LEU A 130 -5.41 -17.24 -11.59
N ALA A 131 -5.85 -17.06 -12.83
CA ALA A 131 -6.02 -18.18 -13.77
C ALA A 131 -4.65 -18.78 -14.20
N PRO A 132 -4.63 -20.01 -14.73
CA PRO A 132 -3.43 -20.62 -15.29
C PRO A 132 -2.71 -19.69 -16.28
N THR A 133 -1.39 -19.68 -16.25
CA THR A 133 -0.49 -18.85 -17.07
C THR A 133 -0.57 -17.34 -16.84
N GLN A 134 -1.41 -16.88 -15.90
CA GLN A 134 -1.49 -15.46 -15.55
C GLN A 134 -0.45 -15.09 -14.50
N GLU A 135 -0.08 -13.80 -14.51
CA GLU A 135 0.67 -13.18 -13.45
C GLU A 135 -0.03 -11.93 -12.92
N ARG A 136 0.18 -11.64 -11.63
CA ARG A 136 -0.39 -10.48 -10.95
C ARG A 136 0.60 -9.91 -9.96
N PHE A 137 0.76 -8.59 -10.02
CA PHE A 137 1.58 -7.85 -9.07
C PHE A 137 0.74 -7.42 -7.86
N GLN A 138 1.34 -7.50 -6.68
CA GLN A 138 0.78 -6.97 -5.45
C GLN A 138 1.82 -6.08 -4.76
N ASP A 139 1.43 -4.86 -4.42
CA ASP A 139 2.21 -3.99 -3.56
C ASP A 139 2.16 -4.51 -2.12
N THR A 140 3.32 -4.53 -1.46
CA THR A 140 3.49 -5.19 -0.15
C THR A 140 4.73 -4.67 0.59
N TYR A 141 5.09 -5.30 1.71
CA TYR A 141 6.29 -4.99 2.48
C TYR A 141 7.08 -6.26 2.81
N ARG A 142 8.38 -6.09 3.05
CA ARG A 142 9.21 -7.15 3.60
C ARG A 142 8.60 -7.66 4.91
N GLY A 143 8.53 -8.97 5.07
CA GLY A 143 7.93 -9.62 6.24
C GLY A 143 6.51 -10.11 6.00
N HIS A 144 5.74 -9.42 5.13
CA HIS A 144 4.37 -9.82 4.82
C HIS A 144 4.29 -11.28 4.38
N LYS A 145 3.18 -11.92 4.76
CA LYS A 145 2.89 -13.28 4.37
C LYS A 145 1.65 -13.32 3.51
N PHE A 146 1.72 -14.12 2.45
CA PHE A 146 0.60 -14.42 1.58
C PHE A 146 0.32 -15.90 1.60
N VAL A 147 -0.95 -16.24 1.48
CA VAL A 147 -1.45 -17.61 1.37
C VAL A 147 -1.98 -17.78 -0.04
N VAL A 148 -1.49 -18.79 -0.74
CA VAL A 148 -2.03 -19.23 -2.02
C VAL A 148 -2.79 -20.53 -1.80
N TYR A 149 -4.02 -20.60 -2.32
CA TYR A 149 -4.93 -21.74 -2.17
C TYR A 149 -5.75 -21.99 -3.45
N ASP A 150 -6.32 -23.17 -3.62
CA ASP A 150 -7.37 -23.45 -4.62
C ASP A 150 -8.75 -23.07 -4.11
N GLU A 151 -9.73 -23.05 -5.01
CA GLU A 151 -11.14 -22.78 -4.70
C GLU A 151 -11.67 -23.64 -3.53
N LYS A 152 -11.22 -24.90 -3.43
CA LYS A 152 -11.66 -25.83 -2.39
C LYS A 152 -10.80 -25.77 -1.11
N ARG A 153 -9.76 -24.94 -1.07
CA ARG A 153 -8.74 -24.90 -0.01
C ARG A 153 -8.14 -26.28 0.30
N ALA A 154 -8.08 -27.16 -0.69
CA ALA A 154 -7.46 -28.47 -0.61
C ALA A 154 -5.92 -28.37 -0.58
N PHE A 155 -5.35 -27.31 -1.14
CA PHE A 155 -3.96 -26.96 -0.90
C PHE A 155 -3.83 -25.56 -0.30
N ARG A 156 -2.77 -25.36 0.47
CA ARG A 156 -2.44 -24.07 1.09
C ARG A 156 -0.94 -23.90 1.15
N LYS A 157 -0.41 -22.83 0.55
CA LYS A 157 1.02 -22.51 0.61
C LYS A 157 1.24 -21.08 1.07
N VAL A 158 2.11 -20.91 2.06
CA VAL A 158 2.48 -19.59 2.57
C VAL A 158 3.76 -19.11 1.89
N PHE A 159 3.73 -17.90 1.36
CA PHE A 159 4.88 -17.17 0.85
C PHE A 159 5.17 -15.99 1.76
N ALA A 160 6.43 -15.87 2.21
CA ALA A 160 6.88 -14.72 2.99
C ALA A 160 7.72 -13.80 2.10
N VAL A 161 7.43 -12.50 2.13
CA VAL A 161 8.19 -11.51 1.37
C VAL A 161 9.53 -11.28 2.04
N SER A 162 10.60 -11.58 1.33
CA SER A 162 11.98 -11.49 1.81
C SER A 162 12.72 -10.26 1.26
N VAL A 163 12.27 -9.72 0.12
CA VAL A 163 12.96 -8.63 -0.55
C VAL A 163 12.75 -7.28 0.13
N PRO A 164 13.76 -6.38 0.11
CA PRO A 164 13.60 -5.02 0.58
C PRO A 164 12.76 -4.18 -0.39
N ALA A 165 12.42 -2.98 0.07
CA ALA A 165 11.70 -1.99 -0.71
C ALA A 165 12.31 -1.70 -2.09
N GLY A 166 11.46 -1.44 -3.08
CA GLY A 166 11.87 -1.14 -4.46
C GLY A 166 12.34 -2.36 -5.26
N GLN A 167 12.30 -3.56 -4.66
CA GLN A 167 12.55 -4.82 -5.35
C GLN A 167 11.24 -5.58 -5.59
N ILE A 168 11.28 -6.47 -6.58
CA ILE A 168 10.20 -7.38 -6.94
C ILE A 168 10.63 -8.80 -6.59
N GLU A 169 9.81 -9.50 -5.82
CA GLU A 169 9.97 -10.93 -5.57
C GLU A 169 8.97 -11.74 -6.40
N ASN A 170 9.43 -12.81 -7.05
CA ASN A 170 8.56 -13.63 -7.90
C ASN A 170 8.14 -14.88 -7.13
N PHE A 171 6.84 -15.05 -6.93
CA PHE A 171 6.24 -16.25 -6.36
C PHE A 171 5.63 -17.10 -7.46
N ARG A 172 6.36 -18.14 -7.85
CA ARG A 172 5.90 -19.10 -8.85
C ARG A 172 5.02 -20.15 -8.21
N ILE A 173 3.84 -20.33 -8.79
CA ILE A 173 2.82 -21.28 -8.35
C ILE A 173 2.74 -22.36 -9.42
N ASP A 174 2.95 -23.62 -9.07
CA ASP A 174 2.90 -24.73 -10.01
C ASP A 174 2.14 -25.93 -9.41
N ASP A 175 1.90 -26.96 -10.23
CA ASP A 175 1.17 -28.16 -9.81
C ASP A 175 1.88 -28.96 -8.71
N SER A 176 3.18 -28.72 -8.46
CA SER A 176 3.89 -29.37 -7.36
C SER A 176 3.43 -28.87 -6.00
N ILE A 177 2.71 -27.74 -5.94
CA ILE A 177 2.12 -27.22 -4.71
C ILE A 177 1.04 -28.16 -4.16
N ASN A 178 0.41 -28.99 -5.01
CA ASN A 178 -0.48 -30.06 -4.57
C ASN A 178 0.25 -31.25 -3.92
N LYS A 179 1.59 -31.25 -3.87
CA LYS A 179 2.38 -32.37 -3.33
C LYS A 179 2.95 -32.13 -1.93
N GLY A 180 2.49 -31.10 -1.21
CA GLY A 180 2.96 -30.75 0.14
C GLY A 180 2.17 -31.39 1.28
N GLU A 181 2.63 -32.58 1.69
CA GLU A 181 2.65 -33.19 3.05
C GLU A 181 1.35 -33.24 3.90
N LEU A 182 0.80 -34.46 3.99
CA LEU A 182 -0.03 -34.94 5.11
C LEU A 182 0.72 -34.89 6.45
#